data_AF-A0A7R9AAX1-F1
#
_entry.id   AF-A0A7R9AAX1-F1
#
_cell.length_a   1.000
_cell.length_b   1.000
_cell.length_c   1.000
_cell.angle_alpha   90.00
_cell.angle_beta   90.00
_cell.angle_gamma   90.00
#
_symmetry.space_group_name_H-M   'P 1'
#
loop_
_entity.id
_entity.type
_entity.pdbx_description
1 polymer ?
#
loop_
_entity_poly.entity_id
_entity_poly.type
_entity_poly.pdbx_seq_one_letter_code
_entity_poly.pdbx_strand_id
1 'polypeptide(L)'
;MSASKSKSKTTKVTETRSSTSMSSAASSSATHELGSPRKSRVTTSSRSSGAFVRSGSPLSPTRLSRIEEKEQLVSLNDRLAAYIDWNRNLKNENQTLRVQVETSEERFSREVTRLRDLYDSELSDARRVLDDISKDKAELQIQNDTLRTENNELREELDHKTRDLAAKERALNTAEARAADSSNRANQAIAERKKAVDDLKAAEAELDKLRKQNVEAKKQLETETLRRVDLENRLQTLREELDFAKQVHTQEVSELRTSKQVEISEVDSRLQREYEDKLQDILTELRQEQQYQLEESRADIEGLYKRKLDDLQNHYARASEASATKDEELRSSRIHIDNLTSRVSGLEDTINTLNKRIRDLEKALRDEQDTYAKALADKDNELTAMHNQMSATLHDYHDILDTKISLEAELRNYRAMLEAEETRYCLIVLWLDLKSPEGNKQSSRRSSVTPAQARPAKRARRVLQKASQFDYTIKSSAKSDVHITEVNVDGNYIELSNKGQGDIGIGGWVLTHSTQEGDGDHETSYKFHHSLVLKAGASVKVWSANAGATHSPPETLVMKGERWFIGDTMRTSLINTQQDEVAEREAQKERQYSTYETESVGEHLHHQTGDPRRPEGCLIM
;
A
#
# COMPACT_ATOMS: atom_id res chain seq x y z
N MET A 1 1.28 64.33 70.85
CA MET A 1 2.10 64.15 72.07
C MET A 1 3.21 65.20 71.98
N SER A 2 3.33 66.17 72.89
CA SER A 2 3.60 66.05 74.34
C SER A 2 5.03 65.56 74.58
N ALA A 3 5.94 66.27 75.26
CA ALA A 3 5.84 67.58 75.93
C ALA A 3 7.20 68.35 75.86
N SER A 4 7.31 69.65 76.18
CA SER A 4 7.71 70.22 77.50
C SER A 4 8.89 69.51 78.20
N LYS A 5 9.82 70.16 78.93
CA LYS A 5 9.75 71.46 79.64
C LYS A 5 11.14 71.92 80.14
N SER A 6 11.23 73.18 80.61
CA SER A 6 12.21 73.71 81.59
C SER A 6 13.69 73.80 81.17
N LYS A 7 14.44 74.91 81.33
CA LYS A 7 14.59 75.97 82.38
C LYS A 7 15.59 75.63 83.50
N SER A 8 16.37 76.66 83.87
CA SER A 8 16.84 77.00 85.25
C SER A 8 17.96 76.13 85.87
N LYS A 9 18.77 76.58 86.85
CA LYS A 9 19.11 77.95 87.36
C LYS A 9 20.36 77.87 88.30
N THR A 10 21.24 78.88 88.22
CA THR A 10 21.72 79.73 89.35
C THR A 10 22.47 79.13 90.58
N THR A 11 23.44 79.93 91.09
CA THR A 11 24.05 79.93 92.46
C THR A 11 25.01 78.79 92.86
N LYS A 12 25.90 78.94 93.86
CA LYS A 12 26.14 80.00 94.90
C LYS A 12 27.68 80.19 95.06
N VAL A 13 28.26 81.41 95.15
CA VAL A 13 28.55 82.22 96.38
C VAL A 13 29.68 81.58 97.24
N THR A 14 30.69 82.28 97.79
CA THR A 14 30.76 83.31 98.88
C THR A 14 32.23 83.86 98.90
N GLU A 15 32.64 85.05 99.40
CA GLU A 15 31.96 86.25 99.95
C GLU A 15 32.94 87.46 100.11
N THR A 16 32.41 88.69 100.26
CA THR A 16 33.05 89.92 100.83
C THR A 16 34.32 90.49 100.18
N ARG A 17 34.62 91.81 100.16
CA ARG A 17 34.00 93.11 100.56
C ARG A 17 34.72 94.18 99.70
N SER A 18 34.16 95.20 99.03
CA SER A 18 33.08 96.18 99.33
C SER A 18 33.42 97.14 100.49
N SER A 19 33.12 98.45 100.51
CA SER A 19 32.54 99.40 99.51
C SER A 19 32.40 100.81 100.15
N THR A 20 32.34 101.98 99.49
CA THR A 20 32.69 102.49 98.13
C THR A 20 32.56 104.04 98.12
N SER A 21 33.30 104.76 97.24
CA SER A 21 33.09 106.16 96.73
C SER A 21 33.06 107.41 97.65
N MET A 22 33.80 108.44 97.21
CA MET A 22 33.46 109.89 97.07
C MET A 22 32.37 110.57 97.93
N SER A 23 32.67 111.80 98.41
CA SER A 23 31.86 113.04 98.18
C SER A 23 32.59 114.29 98.71
N SER A 24 32.03 115.49 98.47
CA SER A 24 32.76 116.78 98.54
C SER A 24 32.13 117.89 99.41
N ALA A 25 33.02 118.62 100.10
CA ALA A 25 32.98 120.08 100.36
C ALA A 25 31.99 120.74 101.36
N ALA A 26 32.39 121.96 101.75
CA ALA A 26 31.64 123.09 102.34
C ALA A 26 31.40 123.20 103.88
N SER A 27 32.03 124.24 104.48
CA SER A 27 31.52 125.19 105.50
C SER A 27 31.05 124.71 106.90
N SER A 28 31.17 125.48 108.00
CA SER A 28 31.94 126.72 108.31
C SER A 28 31.95 127.04 109.83
N SER A 29 32.97 127.79 110.28
CA SER A 29 33.14 128.59 111.52
C SER A 29 32.08 128.60 112.65
N ALA A 30 32.52 128.45 113.93
CA ALA A 30 32.37 129.46 115.03
C ALA A 30 32.70 128.95 116.48
N THR A 31 33.62 129.63 117.19
CA THR A 31 33.55 130.23 118.58
C THR A 31 32.88 129.50 119.78
N HIS A 32 33.27 129.58 121.09
CA HIS A 32 34.32 130.29 121.87
C HIS A 32 34.36 129.85 123.39
N GLU A 33 35.26 130.44 124.21
CA GLU A 33 35.28 130.53 125.72
C GLU A 33 35.42 129.23 126.56
N LEU A 34 35.96 129.16 127.80
CA LEU A 34 36.74 130.04 128.73
C LEU A 34 37.50 129.11 129.75
N GLY A 35 38.51 129.48 130.56
CA GLY A 35 39.18 130.76 130.89
C GLY A 35 40.54 130.52 131.61
N SER A 36 41.44 131.47 131.93
CA SER A 36 41.33 132.83 132.54
C SER A 36 41.61 132.81 134.07
N PRO A 37 42.27 133.80 134.74
CA PRO A 37 43.26 134.82 134.31
C PRO A 37 44.37 135.22 135.34
N ARG A 38 45.10 136.32 135.03
CA ARG A 38 45.99 137.21 135.86
C ARG A 38 47.45 136.78 136.07
N LYS A 39 48.52 137.61 135.99
CA LYS A 39 48.82 139.08 135.88
C LYS A 39 49.48 139.75 137.12
N SER A 40 50.77 140.06 136.96
CA SER A 40 51.44 141.39 137.12
C SER A 40 51.86 142.01 138.48
N ARG A 41 53.14 142.45 138.52
CA ARG A 41 53.64 143.83 138.86
C ARG A 41 54.11 144.22 140.29
N VAL A 42 55.44 144.16 140.50
CA VAL A 42 56.38 145.24 140.98
C VAL A 42 56.38 145.74 142.47
N THR A 43 57.58 146.12 142.95
CA THR A 43 57.98 147.02 144.09
C THR A 43 58.06 146.56 145.58
N THR A 44 59.31 146.50 146.08
CA THR A 44 59.88 147.09 147.33
C THR A 44 59.55 146.64 148.78
N SER A 45 60.57 146.03 149.43
CA SER A 45 61.40 146.55 150.55
C SER A 45 61.03 146.47 152.06
N SER A 46 62.08 146.55 152.90
CA SER A 46 62.12 146.67 154.39
C SER A 46 61.86 145.37 155.19
N ARG A 47 62.15 145.20 156.50
CA ARG A 47 62.42 146.14 157.64
C ARG A 47 63.07 145.38 158.85
N SER A 48 63.62 145.98 159.91
CA SER A 48 64.95 146.64 160.00
C SER A 48 65.43 146.83 161.48
N SER A 49 66.66 146.42 161.85
CA SER A 49 67.37 146.68 163.14
C SER A 49 68.64 147.52 162.88
N GLY A 50 69.17 148.44 163.71
CA GLY A 50 69.04 148.77 165.14
C GLY A 50 70.45 148.76 165.78
N ALA A 51 70.99 149.79 166.46
CA ALA A 51 70.47 151.11 166.86
C ALA A 51 71.59 152.12 167.26
N PHE A 52 71.29 153.45 167.29
CA PHE A 52 71.75 154.54 168.22
C PHE A 52 73.27 154.76 168.57
N VAL A 53 73.83 155.95 168.96
CA VAL A 53 73.33 157.30 169.33
C VAL A 53 74.34 158.45 168.96
N ARG A 54 73.81 159.68 168.73
CA ARG A 54 74.39 161.02 169.08
C ARG A 54 75.46 161.73 168.20
N SER A 55 75.76 162.97 168.57
CA SER A 55 76.35 164.07 167.77
C SER A 55 77.17 165.04 168.65
N GLY A 56 78.19 165.72 168.09
CA GLY A 56 78.90 166.84 168.73
C GLY A 56 80.21 167.27 168.01
N SER A 57 80.36 168.58 167.75
CA SER A 57 81.63 169.28 167.41
C SER A 57 82.31 169.77 168.72
N PRO A 58 83.55 170.35 168.79
CA PRO A 58 84.22 171.19 167.75
C PRO A 58 85.78 171.12 167.64
N LEU A 59 86.32 171.86 166.65
CA LEU A 59 87.59 172.65 166.58
C LEU A 59 88.97 172.08 167.04
N SER A 60 90.02 172.46 166.27
CA SER A 60 91.46 172.12 166.35
C SER A 60 92.19 172.62 167.62
N PRO A 61 93.36 172.06 168.05
CA PRO A 61 94.64 172.21 167.31
C PRO A 61 95.74 171.10 167.48
N THR A 62 96.94 171.37 166.93
CA THR A 62 98.29 170.82 167.28
C THR A 62 98.79 169.44 166.77
N ARG A 63 99.17 169.44 165.49
CA ARG A 63 100.51 169.06 164.93
C ARG A 63 101.01 167.61 164.83
N LEU A 64 100.43 166.57 165.44
CA LEU A 64 100.98 165.19 165.31
C LEU A 64 100.34 164.30 164.21
N SER A 65 99.07 164.54 163.85
CA SER A 65 98.23 163.60 163.05
C SER A 65 98.56 163.43 161.56
N ARG A 66 99.56 164.11 160.99
CA ARG A 66 99.62 164.37 159.52
C ARG A 66 100.47 163.43 158.67
N ILE A 67 100.98 162.33 159.25
CA ILE A 67 101.84 161.35 158.57
C ILE A 67 101.06 160.07 158.26
N GLU A 68 100.31 159.56 159.25
CA GLU A 68 99.64 158.26 159.21
C GLU A 68 98.54 158.15 158.13
N GLU A 69 97.81 159.24 157.83
CA GLU A 69 96.80 159.27 156.74
C GLU A 69 97.40 158.96 155.37
N LYS A 70 98.67 159.32 155.13
CA LYS A 70 99.27 159.24 153.78
C LYS A 70 99.63 157.82 153.40
N GLU A 71 100.05 156.99 154.37
CA GLU A 71 100.35 155.57 154.13
C GLU A 71 99.07 154.75 153.90
N GLN A 72 97.97 155.09 154.61
CA GLN A 72 96.67 154.45 154.41
C GLN A 72 96.13 154.65 152.99
N LEU A 73 96.32 155.84 152.39
CA LEU A 73 95.91 156.11 151.02
C LEU A 73 96.74 155.34 149.97
N VAL A 74 98.04 155.11 150.22
CA VAL A 74 98.86 154.26 149.36
C VAL A 74 98.39 152.80 149.43
N SER A 75 98.23 152.28 150.65
CA SER A 75 97.74 150.91 150.88
C SER A 75 96.37 150.65 150.25
N LEU A 76 95.46 151.63 150.26
CA LEU A 76 94.17 151.55 149.58
C LEU A 76 94.32 151.48 148.05
N ASN A 77 95.24 152.27 147.49
CA ASN A 77 95.44 152.37 146.05
C ASN A 77 96.13 151.11 145.47
N ASP A 78 97.12 150.55 146.18
CA ASP A 78 97.74 149.26 145.82
C ASP A 78 96.71 148.12 145.84
N ARG A 79 95.77 148.15 146.80
CA ARG A 79 94.67 147.19 146.90
C ARG A 79 93.63 147.36 145.78
N LEU A 80 93.42 148.59 145.30
CA LEU A 80 92.63 148.87 144.10
C LEU A 80 93.35 148.40 142.83
N ALA A 81 94.66 148.61 142.69
CA ALA A 81 95.45 148.11 141.58
C ALA A 81 95.39 146.57 141.49
N ALA A 82 95.63 145.88 142.62
CA ALA A 82 95.48 144.43 142.70
C ALA A 82 94.06 143.95 142.34
N TYR A 83 93.01 144.69 142.71
CA TYR A 83 91.64 144.35 142.34
C TYR A 83 91.33 144.65 140.86
N ILE A 84 91.92 145.68 140.26
CA ILE A 84 91.81 146.00 138.83
C ILE A 84 92.51 144.92 138.00
N ASP A 85 93.69 144.48 138.41
CA ASP A 85 94.43 143.43 137.70
C ASP A 85 93.83 142.04 137.93
N TRP A 86 93.25 141.76 139.10
CA TRP A 86 92.38 140.59 139.30
C TRP A 86 91.12 140.65 138.40
N ASN A 87 90.49 141.81 138.25
CA ASN A 87 89.34 142.00 137.36
C ASN A 87 89.70 141.88 135.87
N ARG A 88 90.89 142.33 135.48
CA ARG A 88 91.48 142.09 134.15
C ARG A 88 91.76 140.60 133.94
N ASN A 89 92.36 139.93 134.91
CA ASN A 89 92.62 138.49 134.82
C ASN A 89 91.31 137.72 134.67
N LEU A 90 90.29 138.01 135.48
CA LEU A 90 88.93 137.45 135.36
C LEU A 90 88.28 137.73 134.00
N LYS A 91 88.52 138.90 133.38
CA LYS A 91 88.03 139.23 132.03
C LYS A 91 88.78 138.44 130.95
N ASN A 92 90.10 138.36 131.04
CA ASN A 92 90.93 137.57 130.12
C ASN A 92 90.58 136.07 130.23
N GLU A 93 90.36 135.58 131.45
CA GLU A 93 89.90 134.22 131.76
C GLU A 93 88.50 133.97 131.21
N ASN A 94 87.53 134.87 131.44
CA ASN A 94 86.20 134.79 130.83
C ASN A 94 86.25 134.82 129.29
N GLN A 95 87.15 135.61 128.70
CA GLN A 95 87.31 135.67 127.24
C GLN A 95 87.99 134.41 126.69
N THR A 96 88.96 133.86 127.42
CA THR A 96 89.59 132.56 127.09
C THR A 96 88.59 131.42 127.20
N LEU A 97 87.78 131.39 128.26
CA LEU A 97 86.69 130.43 128.44
C LEU A 97 85.62 130.56 127.34
N ARG A 98 85.27 131.78 126.92
CA ARG A 98 84.36 132.00 125.76
C ARG A 98 84.94 131.44 124.47
N VAL A 99 86.22 131.68 124.16
CA VAL A 99 86.87 131.12 122.98
C VAL A 99 87.01 129.59 123.08
N GLN A 100 87.20 129.03 124.29
CA GLN A 100 87.20 127.58 124.51
C GLN A 100 85.80 126.98 124.29
N VAL A 101 84.74 127.63 124.77
CA VAL A 101 83.35 127.24 124.50
C VAL A 101 83.08 127.30 123.00
N GLU A 102 83.30 128.45 122.36
CA GLU A 102 83.08 128.68 120.93
C GLU A 102 83.86 127.67 120.07
N THR A 103 85.16 127.46 120.32
CA THR A 103 85.93 126.45 119.57
C THR A 103 85.54 125.01 119.90
N SER A 104 84.94 124.73 121.05
CA SER A 104 84.36 123.40 121.36
C SER A 104 83.00 123.18 120.67
N GLU A 105 82.16 124.22 120.61
CA GLU A 105 80.88 124.22 119.92
C GLU A 105 81.08 124.15 118.40
N GLU A 106 82.06 124.88 117.86
CA GLU A 106 82.48 124.73 116.46
C GLU A 106 83.00 123.32 116.14
N ARG A 107 83.82 122.72 117.02
CA ARG A 107 84.32 121.34 116.84
C ARG A 107 83.16 120.34 116.86
N PHE A 108 82.25 120.47 117.81
CA PHE A 108 81.05 119.64 117.91
C PHE A 108 80.16 119.82 116.67
N SER A 109 79.91 121.06 116.23
CA SER A 109 79.13 121.38 115.03
C SER A 109 79.77 120.82 113.75
N ARG A 110 81.10 120.93 113.60
CA ARG A 110 81.85 120.33 112.49
C ARG A 110 81.77 118.81 112.50
N GLU A 111 81.91 118.16 113.65
CA GLU A 111 81.84 116.69 113.73
C GLU A 111 80.39 116.17 113.57
N VAL A 112 79.38 116.88 114.08
CA VAL A 112 77.96 116.57 113.81
C VAL A 112 77.62 116.75 112.33
N THR A 113 78.13 117.81 111.69
CA THR A 113 77.98 118.02 110.24
C THR A 113 78.66 116.90 109.47
N ARG A 114 79.90 116.53 109.83
CA ARG A 114 80.65 115.44 109.20
C ARG A 114 79.99 114.08 109.38
N LEU A 115 79.48 113.75 110.57
CA LEU A 115 78.74 112.51 110.83
C LEU A 115 77.43 112.48 110.04
N ARG A 116 76.76 113.64 109.93
CA ARG A 116 75.59 113.77 109.04
C ARG A 116 75.99 113.55 107.58
N ASP A 117 77.02 114.21 107.07
CA ASP A 117 77.44 114.09 105.67
C ASP A 117 77.86 112.64 105.34
N LEU A 118 78.50 111.95 106.28
CA LEU A 118 78.78 110.51 106.19
C LEU A 118 77.49 109.70 106.12
N TYR A 119 76.53 109.86 107.05
CA TYR A 119 75.26 109.13 107.01
C TYR A 119 74.38 109.48 105.79
N ASP A 120 74.33 110.75 105.37
CA ASP A 120 73.64 111.18 104.15
C ASP A 120 74.31 110.54 102.92
N SER A 121 75.65 110.35 102.92
CA SER A 121 76.37 109.62 101.86
C SER A 121 76.10 108.10 101.87
N GLU A 122 76.18 107.44 103.03
CA GLU A 122 75.87 106.01 103.20
C GLU A 122 74.42 105.70 102.80
N LEU A 123 73.48 106.56 103.17
CA LEU A 123 72.08 106.48 102.75
C LEU A 123 71.91 106.71 101.24
N SER A 124 72.77 107.52 100.61
CA SER A 124 72.73 107.73 99.15
C SER A 124 73.29 106.53 98.38
N ASP A 125 74.38 105.92 98.84
CA ASP A 125 74.95 104.69 98.27
C ASP A 125 73.99 103.50 98.47
N ALA A 126 73.41 103.35 99.66
CA ALA A 126 72.41 102.32 99.94
C ALA A 126 71.15 102.46 99.07
N ARG A 127 70.69 103.70 98.79
CA ARG A 127 69.60 103.95 97.83
C ARG A 127 70.01 103.61 96.40
N ARG A 128 71.21 104.02 95.94
CA ARG A 128 71.70 103.65 94.60
C ARG A 128 71.75 102.14 94.42
N VAL A 129 72.30 101.41 95.40
CA VAL A 129 72.34 99.94 95.38
C VAL A 129 70.94 99.31 95.40
N LEU A 130 69.97 99.88 96.14
CA LEU A 130 68.57 99.43 96.10
C LEU A 130 67.93 99.66 94.73
N ASP A 131 68.17 100.82 94.11
CA ASP A 131 67.66 101.16 92.78
C ASP A 131 68.29 100.29 91.69
N ASP A 132 69.60 100.02 91.78
CA ASP A 132 70.31 99.14 90.85
C ASP A 132 69.84 97.67 90.99
N ILE A 133 69.74 97.14 92.21
CA ILE A 133 69.13 95.81 92.46
C ILE A 133 67.66 95.75 91.97
N SER A 134 66.93 96.87 92.00
CA SER A 134 65.56 96.94 91.49
C SER A 134 65.50 96.94 89.95
N LYS A 135 66.51 97.52 89.27
CA LYS A 135 66.67 97.40 87.80
C LYS A 135 67.05 95.97 87.44
N ASP A 136 68.10 95.41 88.04
CA ASP A 136 68.57 94.04 87.81
C ASP A 136 67.42 93.03 87.98
N LYS A 137 66.62 93.19 89.04
CA LYS A 137 65.43 92.37 89.29
C LYS A 137 64.35 92.56 88.22
N ALA A 138 64.13 93.77 87.71
CA ALA A 138 63.17 94.02 86.65
C ALA A 138 63.64 93.44 85.30
N GLU A 139 64.92 93.59 84.97
CA GLU A 139 65.53 93.01 83.77
C GLU A 139 65.50 91.48 83.82
N LEU A 140 65.89 90.86 84.94
CA LEU A 140 65.79 89.41 85.15
C LEU A 140 64.33 88.92 85.14
N GLN A 141 63.36 89.70 85.61
CA GLN A 141 61.94 89.36 85.53
C GLN A 141 61.46 89.38 84.07
N ILE A 142 61.81 90.42 83.30
CA ILE A 142 61.48 90.52 81.87
C ILE A 142 62.11 89.34 81.11
N GLN A 143 63.40 89.05 81.34
CA GLN A 143 64.09 87.90 80.73
C GLN A 143 63.44 86.56 81.13
N ASN A 144 62.97 86.41 82.39
CA ASN A 144 62.29 85.20 82.80
C ASN A 144 60.92 85.06 82.11
N ASP A 145 60.20 86.16 81.88
CA ASP A 145 58.91 86.15 81.21
C ASP A 145 59.03 85.99 79.68
N THR A 146 60.06 86.53 79.02
CA THR A 146 60.34 86.22 77.59
C THR A 146 60.79 84.77 77.41
N LEU A 147 61.68 84.26 78.27
CA LEU A 147 62.06 82.84 78.24
C LEU A 147 60.86 81.92 78.53
N ARG A 148 59.86 82.36 79.30
CA ARG A 148 58.60 81.64 79.50
C ARG A 148 57.71 81.67 78.25
N THR A 149 57.57 82.79 77.55
CA THR A 149 56.79 82.83 76.29
C THR A 149 57.46 81.97 75.22
N GLU A 150 58.78 82.09 75.04
CA GLU A 150 59.56 81.24 74.13
C GLU A 150 59.42 79.74 74.48
N ASN A 151 59.48 79.37 75.76
CA ASN A 151 59.26 77.98 76.19
C ASN A 151 57.83 77.48 75.93
N ASN A 152 56.83 78.35 76.03
CA ASN A 152 55.44 77.98 75.75
C ASN A 152 55.19 77.86 74.24
N GLU A 153 55.72 78.79 73.44
CA GLU A 153 55.67 78.75 71.97
C GLU A 153 56.36 77.50 71.42
N LEU A 154 57.58 77.18 71.90
CA LEU A 154 58.30 75.95 71.53
C LEU A 154 57.57 74.67 71.97
N ARG A 155 56.84 74.72 73.09
CA ARG A 155 55.97 73.60 73.51
C ARG A 155 54.77 73.46 72.58
N GLU A 156 54.07 74.54 72.26
CA GLU A 156 52.93 74.52 71.34
C GLU A 156 53.33 74.08 69.93
N GLU A 157 54.52 74.49 69.44
CA GLU A 157 55.11 73.97 68.21
C GLU A 157 55.40 72.46 68.28
N LEU A 158 55.97 71.96 69.38
CA LEU A 158 56.25 70.52 69.56
C LEU A 158 54.95 69.72 69.64
N ASP A 159 53.96 70.24 70.35
CA ASP A 159 52.60 69.70 70.45
C ASP A 159 51.88 69.68 69.09
N HIS A 160 52.06 70.71 68.24
CA HIS A 160 51.55 70.71 66.87
C HIS A 160 52.29 69.68 66.01
N LYS A 161 53.63 69.67 66.03
CA LYS A 161 54.47 68.73 65.24
C LYS A 161 54.21 67.27 65.61
N THR A 162 53.97 66.96 66.89
CA THR A 162 53.62 65.60 67.34
C THR A 162 52.20 65.19 66.95
N ARG A 163 51.21 66.11 67.01
CA ARG A 163 49.85 65.86 66.45
C ARG A 163 49.89 65.60 64.95
N ASP A 164 50.69 66.37 64.21
CA ASP A 164 50.86 66.24 62.77
C ASP A 164 51.56 64.93 62.41
N LEU A 165 52.66 64.58 63.08
CA LEU A 165 53.32 63.28 62.91
C LEU A 165 52.36 62.12 63.17
N ALA A 166 51.63 62.12 64.28
CA ALA A 166 50.61 61.11 64.58
C ALA A 166 49.47 61.07 63.56
N ALA A 167 49.15 62.20 62.89
CA ALA A 167 48.21 62.23 61.78
C ALA A 167 48.79 61.64 60.48
N LYS A 168 50.08 61.88 60.20
CA LYS A 168 50.81 61.29 59.05
C LYS A 168 51.02 59.78 59.24
N GLU A 169 51.36 59.32 60.43
CA GLU A 169 51.46 57.89 60.79
C GLU A 169 50.13 57.17 60.58
N ARG A 170 49.02 57.73 61.08
CA ARG A 170 47.67 57.19 60.82
C ARG A 170 47.35 57.16 59.33
N ALA A 171 47.69 58.22 58.59
CA ALA A 171 47.47 58.26 57.15
C ALA A 171 48.29 57.17 56.42
N LEU A 172 49.58 57.01 56.76
CA LEU A 172 50.47 55.97 56.25
C LEU A 172 49.91 54.57 56.52
N ASN A 173 49.56 54.27 57.77
CA ASN A 173 48.97 52.97 58.15
C ASN A 173 47.69 52.67 57.36
N THR A 174 46.83 53.67 57.09
CA THR A 174 45.65 53.46 56.23
C THR A 174 45.98 53.32 54.73
N ALA A 175 47.10 53.87 54.26
CA ALA A 175 47.57 53.68 52.89
C ALA A 175 48.20 52.29 52.71
N GLU A 176 49.01 51.84 53.67
CA GLU A 176 49.58 50.50 53.72
C GLU A 176 48.50 49.42 53.82
N ALA A 177 47.48 49.62 54.67
CA ALA A 177 46.34 48.72 54.73
C ALA A 177 45.60 48.62 53.38
N ARG A 178 45.39 49.74 52.68
CA ARG A 178 44.80 49.74 51.31
C ARG A 178 45.69 49.06 50.27
N ALA A 179 47.01 49.13 50.41
CA ALA A 179 47.97 48.47 49.53
C ALA A 179 48.04 46.95 49.79
N ALA A 180 47.95 46.52 51.05
CA ALA A 180 47.78 45.11 51.41
C ALA A 180 46.45 44.56 50.87
N ASP A 181 45.35 45.30 51.04
CA ASP A 181 44.03 44.99 50.48
C ASP A 181 44.05 44.83 48.95
N SER A 182 44.69 45.75 48.23
CA SER A 182 44.76 45.69 46.76
C SER A 182 45.67 44.56 46.28
N SER A 183 46.78 44.31 46.97
CA SER A 183 47.65 43.14 46.75
C SER A 183 46.89 41.83 46.96
N ASN A 184 46.13 41.71 48.05
CA ASN A 184 45.31 40.53 48.35
C ASN A 184 44.23 40.30 47.27
N ARG A 185 43.53 41.35 46.83
CA ARG A 185 42.56 41.26 45.72
C ARG A 185 43.22 40.86 44.40
N ALA A 186 44.41 41.38 44.10
CA ALA A 186 45.17 40.98 42.92
C ALA A 186 45.60 39.50 42.97
N ASN A 187 46.08 39.03 44.13
CA ASN A 187 46.44 37.63 44.35
C ASN A 187 45.23 36.70 44.24
N GLN A 188 44.07 37.10 44.76
CA GLN A 188 42.80 36.37 44.58
C GLN A 188 42.41 36.28 43.10
N ALA A 189 42.39 37.41 42.38
CA ALA A 189 42.07 37.43 40.95
C ALA A 189 43.06 36.60 40.11
N ILE A 190 44.34 36.54 40.49
CA ILE A 190 45.33 35.66 39.87
C ILE A 190 45.03 34.18 40.13
N ALA A 191 44.58 33.81 41.33
CA ALA A 191 44.18 32.44 41.67
C ALA A 191 42.90 32.02 40.92
N GLU A 192 41.88 32.89 40.88
CA GLU A 192 40.65 32.67 40.12
C GLU A 192 40.93 32.54 38.62
N ARG A 193 41.80 33.41 38.06
CA ARG A 193 42.23 33.31 36.65
C ARG A 193 42.99 32.02 36.36
N LYS A 194 43.85 31.55 37.27
CA LYS A 194 44.53 30.24 37.12
C LYS A 194 43.52 29.11 37.06
N LYS A 195 42.58 29.06 38.02
CA LYS A 195 41.53 28.04 38.04
C LYS A 195 40.71 28.05 36.74
N ALA A 196 40.23 29.22 36.30
CA ALA A 196 39.48 29.34 35.06
C ALA A 196 40.28 28.91 33.82
N VAL A 197 41.59 29.14 33.78
CA VAL A 197 42.49 28.66 32.71
C VAL A 197 42.67 27.14 32.73
N ASP A 198 42.70 26.52 33.91
CA ASP A 198 42.81 25.06 34.03
C ASP A 198 41.46 24.35 33.77
N ASP A 199 40.34 24.95 34.21
CA ASP A 199 38.98 24.55 33.85
C ASP A 199 38.76 24.63 32.31
N LEU A 200 39.29 25.67 31.65
CA LEU A 200 39.26 25.81 30.18
C LEU A 200 40.06 24.71 29.47
N LYS A 201 41.28 24.39 29.91
CA LYS A 201 42.08 23.29 29.33
C LYS A 201 41.38 21.94 29.45
N ALA A 202 40.68 21.70 30.56
CA ALA A 202 39.91 20.48 30.74
C ALA A 202 38.73 20.40 29.74
N ALA A 203 38.04 21.52 29.50
CA ALA A 203 37.00 21.61 28.49
C ALA A 203 37.56 21.44 27.05
N GLU A 204 38.72 22.03 26.74
CA GLU A 204 39.41 21.86 25.45
C GLU A 204 39.82 20.39 25.22
N ALA A 205 40.33 19.71 26.24
CA ALA A 205 40.72 18.29 26.16
C ALA A 205 39.50 17.37 25.91
N GLU A 206 38.38 17.62 26.58
CA GLU A 206 37.13 16.89 26.33
C GLU A 206 36.52 17.24 24.96
N LEU A 207 36.60 18.48 24.49
CA LEU A 207 36.21 18.85 23.12
C LEU A 207 37.06 18.12 22.07
N ASP A 208 38.37 18.00 22.25
CA ASP A 208 39.25 17.26 21.33
C ASP A 208 39.03 15.74 21.37
N LYS A 209 38.66 15.20 22.54
CA LYS A 209 38.22 13.81 22.69
C LYS A 209 36.90 13.55 21.97
N LEU A 210 35.91 14.44 22.12
CA LEU A 210 34.63 14.39 21.41
C LEU A 210 34.81 14.58 19.89
N ARG A 211 35.71 15.47 19.44
CA ARG A 211 36.09 15.63 18.03
C ARG A 211 36.67 14.32 17.45
N LYS A 212 37.60 13.69 18.16
CA LYS A 212 38.18 12.38 17.75
C LYS A 212 37.11 11.28 17.67
N GLN A 213 36.22 11.21 18.66
CA GLN A 213 35.08 10.28 18.64
C GLN A 213 34.12 10.55 17.47
N ASN A 214 33.86 11.82 17.12
CA ASN A 214 33.00 12.18 15.99
C ASN A 214 33.64 11.80 14.63
N VAL A 215 34.96 11.95 14.48
CA VAL A 215 35.69 11.51 13.27
C VAL A 215 35.70 9.98 13.16
N GLU A 216 35.96 9.27 14.25
CA GLU A 216 35.95 7.80 14.24
C GLU A 216 34.53 7.25 13.98
N ALA A 217 33.49 7.83 14.56
CA ALA A 217 32.09 7.44 14.28
C ALA A 217 31.68 7.70 12.82
N LYS A 218 32.16 8.79 12.20
CA LYS A 218 31.96 9.05 10.75
C LYS A 218 32.66 8.00 9.90
N LYS A 219 33.92 7.71 10.18
CA LYS A 219 34.70 6.66 9.50
C LYS A 219 34.05 5.28 9.64
N GLN A 220 33.48 4.96 10.80
CA GLN A 220 32.73 3.72 11.01
C GLN A 220 31.46 3.69 10.13
N LEU A 221 30.67 4.78 10.10
CA LEU A 221 29.52 4.92 9.21
C LEU A 221 29.91 4.82 7.72
N GLU A 222 31.03 5.41 7.31
CA GLU A 222 31.60 5.27 5.96
C GLU A 222 31.94 3.80 5.66
N THR A 223 32.57 3.07 6.60
CA THR A 223 32.85 1.64 6.37
C THR A 223 31.60 0.76 6.33
N GLU A 224 30.58 1.06 7.14
CA GLU A 224 29.32 0.29 7.12
C GLU A 224 28.42 0.63 5.91
N THR A 225 28.45 1.87 5.42
CA THR A 225 27.75 2.22 4.18
C THR A 225 28.42 1.57 2.95
N LEU A 226 29.74 1.49 2.91
CA LEU A 226 30.46 0.68 1.91
C LEU A 226 30.12 -0.81 2.01
N ARG A 227 30.14 -1.40 3.22
CA ARG A 227 29.75 -2.81 3.45
C ARG A 227 28.30 -3.08 3.03
N ARG A 228 27.38 -2.15 3.30
CA ARG A 228 25.99 -2.25 2.84
C ARG A 228 25.91 -2.26 1.32
N VAL A 229 26.57 -1.34 0.63
CA VAL A 229 26.57 -1.27 -0.85
C VAL A 229 27.21 -2.53 -1.46
N ASP A 230 28.31 -3.03 -0.89
CA ASP A 230 28.92 -4.31 -1.30
C ASP A 230 27.95 -5.49 -1.17
N LEU A 231 27.14 -5.54 -0.11
CA LEU A 231 26.14 -6.58 0.10
C LEU A 231 24.92 -6.41 -0.81
N GLU A 232 24.46 -5.18 -1.05
CA GLU A 232 23.38 -4.88 -1.99
C GLU A 232 23.78 -5.25 -3.42
N ASN A 233 25.00 -4.95 -3.84
CA ASN A 233 25.56 -5.38 -5.13
C ASN A 233 25.60 -6.91 -5.25
N ARG A 234 26.09 -7.63 -4.22
CA ARG A 234 26.12 -9.11 -4.22
C ARG A 234 24.72 -9.72 -4.24
N LEU A 235 23.76 -9.13 -3.52
CA LEU A 235 22.35 -9.55 -3.56
C LEU A 235 21.74 -9.31 -4.94
N GLN A 236 22.14 -8.25 -5.64
CA GLN A 236 21.69 -8.00 -7.01
C GLN A 236 22.29 -9.02 -8.00
N THR A 237 23.59 -9.30 -7.94
CA THR A 237 24.21 -10.37 -8.74
C THR A 237 23.56 -11.73 -8.48
N LEU A 238 23.32 -12.09 -7.21
CA LEU A 238 22.66 -13.36 -6.86
C LEU A 238 21.18 -13.42 -7.34
N ARG A 239 20.48 -12.29 -7.47
CA ARG A 239 19.14 -12.25 -8.10
C ARG A 239 19.24 -12.48 -9.60
N GLU A 240 20.18 -11.82 -10.26
CA GLU A 240 20.42 -11.94 -11.70
C GLU A 240 20.86 -13.36 -12.09
N GLU A 241 21.75 -13.98 -11.31
CA GLU A 241 22.12 -15.40 -11.43
C GLU A 241 20.91 -16.34 -11.22
N LEU A 242 20.07 -16.06 -10.22
CA LEU A 242 18.90 -16.87 -9.89
C LEU A 242 17.77 -16.73 -10.93
N ASP A 243 17.56 -15.54 -11.48
CA ASP A 243 16.59 -15.31 -12.54
C ASP A 243 17.10 -15.81 -13.91
N PHE A 244 18.41 -15.76 -14.17
CA PHE A 244 19.03 -16.46 -15.30
C PHE A 244 18.86 -17.98 -15.17
N ALA A 245 19.13 -18.56 -13.99
CA ALA A 245 18.96 -19.98 -13.74
C ALA A 245 17.49 -20.44 -13.89
N LYS A 246 16.52 -19.61 -13.45
CA LYS A 246 15.09 -19.85 -13.77
C LYS A 246 14.84 -19.83 -15.27
N GLN A 247 15.35 -18.83 -16.00
CA GLN A 247 15.13 -18.71 -17.44
C GLN A 247 15.69 -19.92 -18.19
N VAL A 248 16.94 -20.32 -17.92
CA VAL A 248 17.56 -21.54 -18.45
C VAL A 248 16.70 -22.76 -18.13
N HIS A 249 16.29 -22.95 -16.87
CA HIS A 249 15.47 -24.10 -16.52
C HIS A 249 14.08 -24.10 -17.20
N THR A 250 13.45 -22.94 -17.39
CA THR A 250 12.21 -22.85 -18.17
C THR A 250 12.42 -23.13 -19.66
N GLN A 251 13.58 -22.79 -20.22
CA GLN A 251 13.97 -23.13 -21.58
C GLN A 251 14.19 -24.64 -21.70
N GLU A 252 15.02 -25.25 -20.86
CA GLU A 252 15.22 -26.71 -20.76
C GLU A 252 13.88 -27.47 -20.66
N VAL A 253 12.99 -27.04 -19.76
CA VAL A 253 11.66 -27.65 -19.59
C VAL A 253 10.79 -27.44 -20.83
N SER A 254 10.90 -26.33 -21.54
CA SER A 254 10.19 -26.10 -22.80
C SER A 254 10.73 -26.97 -23.95
N GLU A 255 12.05 -27.15 -24.04
CA GLU A 255 12.71 -27.98 -25.05
C GLU A 255 12.45 -29.48 -24.80
N LEU A 256 12.47 -29.92 -23.54
CA LEU A 256 12.07 -31.27 -23.17
C LEU A 256 10.58 -31.52 -23.46
N ARG A 257 9.71 -30.52 -23.27
CA ARG A 257 8.29 -30.61 -23.63
C ARG A 257 8.07 -30.66 -25.14
N THR A 258 8.73 -29.83 -25.94
CA THR A 258 8.60 -29.88 -27.40
C THR A 258 9.23 -31.14 -27.97
N SER A 259 10.39 -31.56 -27.49
CA SER A 259 11.02 -32.84 -27.85
C SER A 259 10.11 -34.03 -27.56
N LYS A 260 9.52 -34.11 -26.35
CA LYS A 260 8.56 -35.17 -26.01
C LYS A 260 7.23 -35.06 -26.77
N GLN A 261 6.77 -33.85 -27.09
CA GLN A 261 5.57 -33.66 -27.92
C GLN A 261 5.81 -34.12 -29.37
N VAL A 262 7.02 -33.91 -29.91
CA VAL A 262 7.43 -34.46 -31.21
C VAL A 262 7.48 -35.98 -31.15
N GLU A 263 8.15 -36.56 -30.15
CA GLU A 263 8.22 -38.03 -29.96
C GLU A 263 6.83 -38.68 -29.84
N ILE A 264 5.92 -38.07 -29.08
CA ILE A 264 4.51 -38.50 -28.99
C ILE A 264 3.83 -38.38 -30.36
N SER A 265 3.93 -37.24 -31.03
CA SER A 265 3.31 -37.05 -32.36
C SER A 265 3.89 -37.98 -33.45
N GLU A 266 5.16 -38.37 -33.33
CA GLU A 266 5.77 -39.38 -34.18
C GLU A 266 5.15 -40.75 -33.92
N VAL A 267 5.04 -41.17 -32.65
CA VAL A 267 4.41 -42.43 -32.26
C VAL A 267 2.94 -42.46 -32.69
N ASP A 268 2.19 -41.39 -32.43
CA ASP A 268 0.78 -41.26 -32.85
C ASP A 268 0.66 -41.31 -34.38
N SER A 269 1.55 -40.65 -35.13
CA SER A 269 1.53 -40.73 -36.60
C SER A 269 1.91 -42.11 -37.12
N ARG A 270 2.81 -42.85 -36.45
CA ARG A 270 3.17 -44.24 -36.82
C ARG A 270 2.00 -45.17 -36.54
N LEU A 271 1.37 -45.03 -35.38
CA LEU A 271 0.18 -45.76 -34.98
C LEU A 271 -1.03 -45.45 -35.88
N GLN A 272 -1.22 -44.20 -36.29
CA GLN A 272 -2.23 -43.80 -37.27
C GLN A 272 -1.98 -44.45 -38.62
N ARG A 273 -0.75 -44.40 -39.16
CA ARG A 273 -0.40 -45.12 -40.40
C ARG A 273 -0.66 -46.61 -40.26
N GLU A 274 -0.25 -47.23 -39.16
CA GLU A 274 -0.55 -48.64 -38.89
C GLU A 274 -2.06 -48.96 -38.86
N TYR A 275 -2.92 -48.05 -38.38
CA TYR A 275 -4.38 -48.22 -38.44
C TYR A 275 -4.94 -47.97 -39.85
N GLU A 276 -4.41 -46.99 -40.58
CA GLU A 276 -4.79 -46.71 -41.97
C GLU A 276 -4.37 -47.84 -42.92
N ASP A 277 -3.20 -48.44 -42.72
CA ASP A 277 -2.69 -49.59 -43.47
C ASP A 277 -3.54 -50.83 -43.16
N LYS A 278 -3.76 -51.18 -41.88
CA LYS A 278 -4.63 -52.30 -41.48
C LYS A 278 -6.07 -52.13 -41.98
N LEU A 279 -6.58 -50.90 -42.02
CA LEU A 279 -7.90 -50.59 -42.59
C LEU A 279 -7.89 -50.73 -44.13
N GLN A 280 -6.82 -50.30 -44.81
CA GLN A 280 -6.65 -50.51 -46.25
C GLN A 280 -6.57 -52.00 -46.59
N ASP A 281 -5.79 -52.79 -45.84
CA ASP A 281 -5.68 -54.24 -45.99
C ASP A 281 -7.08 -54.88 -45.89
N ILE A 282 -7.80 -54.68 -44.79
CA ILE A 282 -9.18 -55.20 -44.59
C ILE A 282 -10.14 -54.73 -45.70
N LEU A 283 -10.01 -53.48 -46.19
CA LEU A 283 -10.80 -52.99 -47.31
C LEU A 283 -10.39 -53.62 -48.66
N THR A 284 -9.14 -54.06 -48.84
CA THR A 284 -8.73 -54.83 -50.02
C THR A 284 -9.11 -56.30 -49.91
N GLU A 285 -9.06 -56.91 -48.73
CA GLU A 285 -9.58 -58.26 -48.48
C GLU A 285 -11.08 -58.31 -48.75
N LEU A 286 -11.88 -57.39 -48.19
CA LEU A 286 -13.32 -57.31 -48.47
C LEU A 286 -13.63 -57.08 -49.96
N ARG A 287 -12.81 -56.31 -50.68
CA ARG A 287 -12.93 -56.16 -52.15
C ARG A 287 -12.57 -57.45 -52.88
N GLN A 288 -11.57 -58.19 -52.41
CA GLN A 288 -11.19 -59.50 -52.97
C GLN A 288 -12.27 -60.55 -52.70
N GLU A 289 -12.87 -60.60 -51.50
CA GLU A 289 -14.03 -61.45 -51.20
C GLU A 289 -15.22 -61.12 -52.09
N GLN A 290 -15.54 -59.83 -52.28
CA GLN A 290 -16.62 -59.39 -53.17
C GLN A 290 -16.32 -59.73 -54.64
N GLN A 291 -15.08 -59.55 -55.10
CA GLN A 291 -14.65 -59.93 -56.45
C GLN A 291 -14.71 -61.45 -56.64
N TYR A 292 -14.29 -62.23 -55.64
CA TYR A 292 -14.39 -63.69 -55.64
C TYR A 292 -15.85 -64.16 -55.69
N GLN A 293 -16.74 -63.57 -54.90
CA GLN A 293 -18.19 -63.86 -54.95
C GLN A 293 -18.81 -63.46 -56.31
N LEU A 294 -18.34 -62.38 -56.94
CA LEU A 294 -18.75 -61.99 -58.29
C LEU A 294 -18.20 -62.95 -59.36
N GLU A 295 -16.99 -63.48 -59.20
CA GLU A 295 -16.39 -64.46 -60.10
C GLU A 295 -17.00 -65.86 -59.92
N GLU A 296 -17.30 -66.28 -58.69
CA GLU A 296 -18.01 -67.52 -58.36
C GLU A 296 -19.45 -67.47 -58.92
N SER A 297 -20.22 -66.43 -58.58
CA SER A 297 -21.59 -66.28 -59.11
C SER A 297 -21.61 -66.11 -60.63
N ARG A 298 -20.61 -65.47 -61.23
CA ARG A 298 -20.42 -65.45 -62.69
C ARG A 298 -20.11 -66.85 -63.23
N ALA A 299 -19.21 -67.60 -62.60
CA ALA A 299 -18.83 -68.94 -63.03
C ALA A 299 -20.01 -69.92 -62.94
N ASP A 300 -20.86 -69.78 -61.92
CA ASP A 300 -22.10 -70.53 -61.75
C ASP A 300 -23.14 -70.13 -62.81
N ILE A 301 -23.29 -68.84 -63.11
CA ILE A 301 -24.15 -68.35 -64.20
C ILE A 301 -23.65 -68.86 -65.56
N GLU A 302 -22.35 -68.78 -65.84
CA GLU A 302 -21.74 -69.37 -67.03
C GLU A 302 -21.91 -70.90 -67.06
N GLY A 303 -21.80 -71.59 -65.93
CA GLY A 303 -22.04 -73.02 -65.79
C GLY A 303 -23.50 -73.41 -66.06
N LEU A 304 -24.45 -72.61 -65.58
CA LEU A 304 -25.88 -72.75 -65.88
C LEU A 304 -26.20 -72.47 -67.34
N TYR A 305 -25.51 -71.51 -67.98
CA TYR A 305 -25.63 -71.28 -69.42
C TYR A 305 -24.99 -72.40 -70.25
N LYS A 306 -23.81 -72.91 -69.86
CA LYS A 306 -23.15 -74.07 -70.49
C LYS A 306 -24.07 -75.30 -70.42
N ARG A 307 -24.53 -75.69 -69.22
CA ARG A 307 -25.53 -76.77 -69.02
C ARG A 307 -26.78 -76.59 -69.91
N LYS A 308 -27.34 -75.38 -69.99
CA LYS A 308 -28.50 -75.10 -70.87
C LYS A 308 -28.19 -75.20 -72.35
N LEU A 309 -27.00 -74.79 -72.79
CA LEU A 309 -26.54 -74.95 -74.17
C LEU A 309 -26.31 -76.43 -74.50
N ASP A 310 -25.68 -77.18 -73.59
CA ASP A 310 -25.49 -78.62 -73.70
C ASP A 310 -26.84 -79.35 -73.74
N ASP A 311 -27.80 -78.99 -72.89
CA ASP A 311 -29.17 -79.54 -72.92
C ASP A 311 -29.90 -79.21 -74.22
N LEU A 312 -29.81 -77.98 -74.73
CA LEU A 312 -30.38 -77.58 -76.02
C LEU A 312 -29.71 -78.29 -77.19
N GLN A 313 -28.39 -78.47 -77.15
CA GLN A 313 -27.62 -79.21 -78.15
C GLN A 313 -27.94 -80.71 -78.10
N ASN A 314 -28.14 -81.29 -76.91
CA ASN A 314 -28.60 -82.65 -76.73
C ASN A 314 -30.05 -82.83 -77.20
N HIS A 315 -30.93 -81.86 -76.98
CA HIS A 315 -32.29 -81.85 -77.54
C HIS A 315 -32.27 -81.74 -79.07
N TYR A 316 -31.40 -80.90 -79.63
CA TYR A 316 -31.20 -80.79 -81.08
C TYR A 316 -30.61 -82.07 -81.68
N ALA A 317 -29.62 -82.69 -81.04
CA ALA A 317 -29.03 -83.96 -81.45
C ALA A 317 -30.08 -85.08 -81.44
N ARG A 318 -30.82 -85.26 -80.34
CA ARG A 318 -31.93 -86.23 -80.25
C ARG A 318 -33.03 -85.96 -81.27
N ALA A 319 -33.34 -84.69 -81.58
CA ALA A 319 -34.30 -84.34 -82.63
C ALA A 319 -33.76 -84.66 -84.04
N SER A 320 -32.46 -84.48 -84.27
CA SER A 320 -31.78 -84.85 -85.51
C SER A 320 -31.72 -86.37 -85.68
N GLU A 321 -31.43 -87.13 -84.62
CA GLU A 321 -31.48 -88.60 -84.60
C GLU A 321 -32.91 -89.14 -84.79
N ALA A 322 -33.91 -88.49 -84.18
CA ALA A 322 -35.32 -88.78 -84.42
C ALA A 322 -35.74 -88.45 -85.88
N SER A 323 -35.17 -87.42 -86.50
CA SER A 323 -35.36 -87.14 -87.92
C SER A 323 -34.66 -88.16 -88.81
N ALA A 324 -33.43 -88.55 -88.48
CA ALA A 324 -32.66 -89.52 -89.26
C ALA A 324 -33.29 -90.91 -89.23
N THR A 325 -33.84 -91.33 -88.09
CA THR A 325 -34.62 -92.57 -87.97
C THR A 325 -35.95 -92.49 -88.73
N LYS A 326 -36.66 -91.35 -88.68
CA LYS A 326 -37.84 -91.09 -89.54
C LYS A 326 -37.51 -91.14 -91.03
N ASP A 327 -36.37 -90.61 -91.45
CA ASP A 327 -35.91 -90.70 -92.84
C ASP A 327 -35.58 -92.15 -93.24
N GLU A 328 -35.05 -92.97 -92.34
CA GLU A 328 -34.75 -94.38 -92.61
C GLU A 328 -36.01 -95.26 -92.66
N GLU A 329 -37.01 -94.98 -91.80
CA GLU A 329 -38.37 -95.52 -91.93
C GLU A 329 -38.97 -95.17 -93.30
N LEU A 330 -38.74 -93.96 -93.82
CA LEU A 330 -39.21 -93.53 -95.14
C LEU A 330 -38.41 -94.15 -96.30
N ARG A 331 -37.09 -94.35 -96.17
CA ARG A 331 -36.26 -95.05 -97.17
C ARG A 331 -36.66 -96.52 -97.30
N SER A 332 -36.75 -97.23 -96.18
CA SER A 332 -37.17 -98.63 -96.15
C SER A 332 -38.62 -98.82 -96.67
N SER A 333 -39.54 -97.90 -96.33
CA SER A 333 -40.89 -97.88 -96.89
C SER A 333 -40.91 -97.68 -98.41
N ARG A 334 -40.06 -96.80 -98.95
CA ARG A 334 -39.92 -96.62 -100.42
C ARG A 334 -39.41 -97.89 -101.11
N ILE A 335 -38.36 -98.52 -100.59
CA ILE A 335 -37.81 -99.77 -101.15
C ILE A 335 -38.86 -100.90 -101.16
N HIS A 336 -39.78 -100.91 -100.18
CA HIS A 336 -40.92 -101.83 -100.16
C HIS A 336 -41.96 -101.51 -101.25
N ILE A 337 -42.29 -100.24 -101.46
CA ILE A 337 -43.19 -99.78 -102.53
C ILE A 337 -42.61 -100.12 -103.92
N ASP A 338 -41.32 -99.92 -104.14
CA ASP A 338 -40.66 -100.26 -105.41
C ASP A 338 -40.69 -101.78 -105.70
N ASN A 339 -40.53 -102.61 -104.66
CA ASN A 339 -40.68 -104.07 -104.76
C ASN A 339 -42.12 -104.51 -105.06
N LEU A 340 -43.12 -103.85 -104.47
CA LEU A 340 -44.53 -104.12 -104.80
C LEU A 340 -44.85 -103.67 -106.22
N THR A 341 -44.34 -102.51 -106.65
CA THR A 341 -44.55 -101.96 -108.00
C THR A 341 -43.99 -102.87 -109.09
N SER A 342 -42.75 -103.33 -108.94
CA SER A 342 -42.13 -104.27 -109.90
C SER A 342 -42.83 -105.65 -109.93
N ARG A 343 -43.42 -106.09 -108.81
CA ARG A 343 -44.23 -107.31 -108.76
C ARG A 343 -45.62 -107.13 -109.40
N VAL A 344 -46.18 -105.92 -109.40
CA VAL A 344 -47.40 -105.60 -110.17
C VAL A 344 -47.12 -105.62 -111.67
N SER A 345 -46.09 -104.93 -112.16
CA SER A 345 -45.77 -104.91 -113.60
C SER A 345 -45.44 -106.30 -114.14
N GLY A 346 -44.73 -107.14 -113.36
CA GLY A 346 -44.48 -108.53 -113.72
C GLY A 346 -45.73 -109.39 -113.86
N LEU A 347 -46.78 -109.12 -113.08
CA LEU A 347 -48.08 -109.79 -113.22
C LEU A 347 -48.84 -109.28 -114.45
N GLU A 348 -48.80 -107.97 -114.72
CA GLU A 348 -49.42 -107.35 -115.91
C GLU A 348 -48.87 -107.95 -117.22
N ASP A 349 -47.55 -108.21 -117.32
CA ASP A 349 -46.94 -108.89 -118.47
C ASP A 349 -47.42 -110.36 -118.64
N THR A 350 -47.62 -111.10 -117.54
CA THR A 350 -48.19 -112.46 -117.62
C THR A 350 -49.65 -112.45 -118.08
N ILE A 351 -50.44 -111.45 -117.64
CA ILE A 351 -51.81 -111.24 -118.10
C ILE A 351 -51.82 -110.89 -119.60
N ASN A 352 -50.93 -110.01 -120.05
CA ASN A 352 -50.82 -109.60 -121.45
C ASN A 352 -50.40 -110.72 -122.41
N THR A 353 -49.59 -111.68 -121.94
CA THR A 353 -49.19 -112.85 -122.74
C THR A 353 -50.28 -113.91 -122.82
N LEU A 354 -50.96 -114.23 -121.70
CA LEU A 354 -52.12 -115.13 -121.69
C LEU A 354 -53.27 -114.58 -122.55
N ASN A 355 -53.55 -113.27 -122.47
CA ASN A 355 -54.56 -112.60 -123.28
C ASN A 355 -54.21 -112.54 -124.79
N LYS A 356 -52.99 -112.85 -125.22
CA LYS A 356 -52.69 -113.11 -126.65
C LYS A 356 -53.10 -114.54 -127.01
N ARG A 357 -52.66 -115.52 -126.22
CA ARG A 357 -52.90 -116.95 -126.46
C ARG A 357 -54.40 -117.31 -126.54
N ILE A 358 -55.26 -116.65 -125.76
CA ILE A 358 -56.72 -116.84 -125.82
C ILE A 358 -57.27 -116.44 -127.19
N ARG A 359 -56.89 -115.27 -127.72
CA ARG A 359 -57.37 -114.75 -129.02
C ARG A 359 -56.98 -115.64 -130.20
N ASP A 360 -55.78 -116.23 -130.16
CA ASP A 360 -55.33 -117.17 -131.20
C ASP A 360 -56.18 -118.45 -131.21
N LEU A 361 -56.50 -118.98 -130.02
CA LEU A 361 -57.32 -120.19 -129.87
C LEU A 361 -58.79 -119.93 -130.25
N GLU A 362 -59.37 -118.80 -129.86
CA GLU A 362 -60.72 -118.42 -130.27
C GLU A 362 -60.85 -118.23 -131.79
N LYS A 363 -59.76 -117.90 -132.51
CA LYS A 363 -59.82 -117.77 -133.96
C LYS A 363 -59.94 -119.14 -134.63
N ALA A 364 -59.05 -120.08 -134.27
CA ALA A 364 -59.08 -121.44 -134.80
C ALA A 364 -60.43 -122.14 -134.55
N LEU A 365 -61.05 -121.94 -133.39
CA LEU A 365 -62.36 -122.52 -133.06
C LEU A 365 -63.49 -122.01 -133.99
N ARG A 366 -63.45 -120.73 -134.40
CA ARG A 366 -64.43 -120.15 -135.33
C ARG A 366 -64.23 -120.72 -136.74
N ASP A 367 -62.97 -120.82 -137.19
CA ASP A 367 -62.62 -121.36 -138.50
C ASP A 367 -63.09 -122.83 -138.65
N GLU A 368 -63.01 -123.66 -137.60
CA GLU A 368 -63.57 -125.02 -137.60
C GLU A 368 -65.11 -125.04 -137.62
N GLN A 369 -65.78 -124.25 -136.76
CA GLN A 369 -67.24 -124.19 -136.67
C GLN A 369 -67.89 -123.83 -138.01
N ASP A 370 -67.31 -122.89 -138.75
CA ASP A 370 -67.76 -122.48 -140.08
C ASP A 370 -67.65 -123.57 -141.15
N THR A 371 -66.82 -124.61 -140.95
CA THR A 371 -66.77 -125.78 -141.86
C THR A 371 -67.87 -126.79 -141.54
N TYR A 372 -68.07 -127.11 -140.26
CA TYR A 372 -69.11 -128.05 -139.82
C TYR A 372 -70.52 -127.54 -140.12
N ALA A 373 -70.78 -126.23 -139.96
CA ALA A 373 -72.07 -125.63 -140.25
C ALA A 373 -72.50 -125.80 -141.73
N LYS A 374 -71.55 -125.74 -142.68
CA LYS A 374 -71.81 -125.95 -144.11
C LYS A 374 -72.14 -127.41 -144.40
N ALA A 375 -71.37 -128.34 -143.82
CA ALA A 375 -71.58 -129.78 -144.02
C ALA A 375 -72.89 -130.31 -143.42
N LEU A 376 -73.42 -129.68 -142.36
CA LEU A 376 -74.75 -130.01 -141.82
C LEU A 376 -75.88 -129.61 -142.78
N ALA A 377 -75.84 -128.37 -143.28
CA ALA A 377 -76.89 -127.82 -144.13
C ALA A 377 -77.16 -128.68 -145.39
N ASP A 378 -76.10 -129.22 -146.02
CA ASP A 378 -76.22 -130.13 -147.15
C ASP A 378 -76.92 -131.46 -146.80
N LYS A 379 -76.76 -131.96 -145.58
CA LYS A 379 -77.42 -133.20 -145.10
C LYS A 379 -78.88 -132.97 -144.67
N ASP A 380 -79.19 -131.84 -144.04
CA ASP A 380 -80.58 -131.50 -143.67
C ASP A 380 -81.49 -131.30 -144.91
N ASN A 381 -80.91 -130.81 -146.01
CA ASN A 381 -81.60 -130.73 -147.31
C ASN A 381 -81.94 -132.11 -147.91
N GLU A 382 -81.08 -133.13 -147.75
CA GLU A 382 -81.40 -134.51 -148.15
C GLU A 382 -82.47 -135.14 -147.25
N LEU A 383 -82.39 -134.91 -145.93
CA LEU A 383 -83.32 -135.49 -144.95
C LEU A 383 -84.75 -134.94 -145.09
N THR A 384 -84.89 -133.62 -145.28
CA THR A 384 -86.20 -132.98 -145.46
C THR A 384 -86.93 -133.45 -146.72
N ALA A 385 -86.20 -133.70 -147.82
CA ALA A 385 -86.77 -134.29 -149.03
C ALA A 385 -87.38 -135.68 -148.76
N MET A 386 -86.66 -136.56 -148.05
CA MET A 386 -87.14 -137.90 -147.69
C MET A 386 -88.32 -137.87 -146.71
N HIS A 387 -88.30 -136.95 -145.74
CA HIS A 387 -89.35 -136.88 -144.69
C HIS A 387 -90.72 -136.49 -145.26
N ASN A 388 -90.75 -135.60 -146.26
CA ASN A 388 -91.96 -135.20 -146.97
C ASN A 388 -92.59 -136.36 -147.75
N GLN A 389 -91.75 -137.20 -148.37
CA GLN A 389 -92.21 -138.39 -149.11
C GLN A 389 -92.79 -139.46 -148.17
N MET A 390 -92.19 -139.67 -146.99
CA MET A 390 -92.72 -140.56 -145.95
C MET A 390 -94.08 -140.09 -145.43
N SER A 391 -94.19 -138.78 -145.15
CA SER A 391 -95.37 -138.18 -144.52
C SER A 391 -96.64 -138.29 -145.38
N ALA A 392 -96.50 -138.20 -146.71
CA ALA A 392 -97.62 -138.43 -147.64
C ALA A 392 -98.21 -139.84 -147.46
N THR A 393 -97.38 -140.88 -147.44
CA THR A 393 -97.85 -142.27 -147.33
C THR A 393 -98.50 -142.59 -145.97
N LEU A 394 -98.13 -141.88 -144.90
CA LEU A 394 -98.75 -142.06 -143.58
C LEU A 394 -100.14 -141.41 -143.48
N HIS A 395 -100.43 -140.39 -144.29
CA HIS A 395 -101.74 -139.75 -144.31
C HIS A 395 -102.81 -140.70 -144.86
N ASP A 396 -102.53 -141.37 -145.98
CA ASP A 396 -103.42 -142.33 -146.64
C ASP A 396 -103.82 -143.52 -145.74
N TYR A 397 -102.95 -143.91 -144.80
CA TYR A 397 -103.25 -144.94 -143.79
C TYR A 397 -104.10 -144.43 -142.61
N HIS A 398 -104.13 -143.13 -142.35
CA HIS A 398 -104.88 -142.55 -141.22
C HIS A 398 -106.38 -142.52 -141.52
N ASP A 399 -106.77 -142.11 -142.72
CA ASP A 399 -108.16 -142.08 -143.17
C ASP A 399 -108.83 -143.46 -143.10
N ILE A 400 -108.07 -144.54 -143.37
CA ILE A 400 -108.54 -145.92 -143.23
C ILE A 400 -108.77 -146.29 -141.75
N LEU A 401 -107.99 -145.73 -140.81
CA LEU A 401 -108.14 -145.98 -139.38
C LEU A 401 -109.37 -145.27 -138.79
N ASP A 402 -109.69 -144.05 -139.23
CA ASP A 402 -110.86 -143.32 -138.73
C ASP A 402 -112.18 -144.00 -139.10
N THR A 403 -112.26 -144.65 -140.26
CA THR A 403 -113.45 -145.46 -140.64
C THR A 403 -113.68 -146.67 -139.74
N LYS A 404 -112.65 -147.17 -139.04
CA LYS A 404 -112.78 -148.23 -138.03
C LYS A 404 -113.31 -147.69 -136.69
N ILE A 405 -112.92 -146.48 -136.31
CA ILE A 405 -113.23 -145.89 -134.99
C ILE A 405 -114.71 -145.51 -134.86
N SER A 406 -115.37 -145.13 -135.96
CA SER A 406 -116.82 -144.84 -135.95
C SER A 406 -117.68 -146.07 -135.64
N LEU A 407 -117.35 -147.23 -136.21
CA LEU A 407 -118.04 -148.50 -135.94
C LEU A 407 -117.87 -148.97 -134.48
N GLU A 408 -116.75 -148.64 -133.85
CA GLU A 408 -116.52 -148.90 -132.42
C GLU A 408 -117.27 -147.93 -131.48
N ALA A 409 -117.93 -146.88 -132.02
CA ALA A 409 -118.81 -146.00 -131.27
C ALA A 409 -120.25 -146.55 -131.19
N GLU A 410 -120.79 -147.10 -132.27
CA GLU A 410 -122.19 -147.59 -132.31
C GLU A 410 -122.43 -148.74 -131.31
N LEU A 411 -121.43 -149.61 -131.12
CA LEU A 411 -121.46 -150.72 -130.15
C LEU A 411 -121.67 -150.29 -128.68
N ARG A 412 -121.42 -149.01 -128.33
CA ARG A 412 -121.67 -148.49 -126.98
C ARG A 412 -123.13 -148.12 -126.71
N ASN A 413 -123.95 -147.93 -127.75
CA ASN A 413 -125.37 -147.60 -127.57
C ASN A 413 -126.22 -148.76 -127.01
N TYR A 414 -125.75 -150.01 -127.12
CA TYR A 414 -126.51 -151.20 -126.73
C TYR A 414 -126.37 -151.65 -125.26
N ARG A 415 -125.77 -150.83 -124.38
CA ARG A 415 -125.54 -151.19 -122.95
C ARG A 415 -126.18 -150.27 -121.91
N ALA A 416 -126.86 -149.18 -122.29
CA ALA A 416 -127.36 -148.17 -121.37
C ALA A 416 -128.87 -147.90 -121.57
N MET A 417 -129.71 -148.92 -121.40
CA MET A 417 -131.16 -148.83 -121.67
C MET A 417 -132.08 -149.51 -120.62
N LEU A 418 -131.55 -150.02 -119.51
CA LEU A 418 -132.36 -150.60 -118.42
C LEU A 418 -131.78 -150.18 -117.05
N GLU A 419 -132.69 -149.88 -116.12
CA GLU A 419 -132.46 -149.39 -114.74
C GLU A 419 -131.71 -148.03 -114.66
N ALA A 420 -132.36 -146.91 -114.30
CA ALA A 420 -133.79 -146.66 -114.04
C ALA A 420 -134.16 -145.21 -114.45
N GLU A 421 -135.45 -144.85 -114.35
CA GLU A 421 -136.05 -143.65 -114.96
C GLU A 421 -135.78 -142.32 -114.21
N GLU A 422 -136.18 -141.21 -114.84
CA GLU A 422 -136.30 -139.82 -114.31
C GLU A 422 -134.99 -139.02 -114.07
N THR A 423 -134.78 -137.79 -114.56
CA THR A 423 -135.60 -136.87 -115.40
C THR A 423 -134.77 -135.82 -116.21
N ARG A 424 -135.07 -135.68 -117.53
CA ARG A 424 -135.28 -134.42 -118.32
C ARG A 424 -134.18 -133.30 -118.52
N TYR A 425 -133.55 -133.28 -119.72
CA TYR A 425 -133.23 -132.13 -120.66
C TYR A 425 -131.88 -131.27 -120.68
N CYS A 426 -131.20 -131.24 -121.87
CA CYS A 426 -130.56 -130.10 -122.66
C CYS A 426 -129.04 -129.54 -122.60
N LEU A 427 -128.31 -129.57 -123.76
CA LEU A 427 -127.44 -128.58 -124.57
C LEU A 427 -126.25 -127.57 -124.08
N ILE A 428 -124.95 -127.63 -124.59
CA ILE A 428 -123.97 -126.60 -125.28
C ILE A 428 -123.17 -125.23 -124.63
N VAL A 429 -121.88 -125.09 -123.93
CA VAL A 429 -120.62 -123.99 -123.83
C VAL A 429 -120.08 -122.76 -122.72
N LEU A 430 -118.70 -122.35 -122.40
CA LEU A 430 -117.85 -120.97 -122.00
C LEU A 430 -116.69 -120.56 -120.77
N TRP A 431 -115.73 -119.45 -120.69
CA TRP A 431 -114.55 -118.99 -119.61
C TRP A 431 -113.53 -117.59 -119.54
N LEU A 432 -112.61 -117.15 -118.46
CA LEU A 432 -111.19 -116.28 -118.31
C LEU A 432 -110.70 -114.86 -117.43
N ASP A 433 -109.42 -114.51 -116.79
CA ASP A 433 -108.62 -113.12 -116.33
C ASP A 433 -107.22 -112.93 -115.32
N LEU A 434 -106.34 -111.77 -115.12
CA LEU A 434 -105.03 -111.39 -114.19
C LEU A 434 -104.34 -109.84 -113.84
N LYS A 435 -103.43 -109.38 -112.79
CA LYS A 435 -102.67 -107.95 -112.40
C LYS A 435 -101.35 -107.65 -111.32
N SER A 436 -100.66 -106.40 -110.96
CA SER A 436 -99.32 -106.01 -110.06
C SER A 436 -98.75 -104.51 -109.39
N PRO A 437 -97.57 -104.18 -108.57
CA PRO A 437 -97.04 -102.91 -107.66
C PRO A 437 -95.45 -102.31 -107.26
N GLU A 438 -95.03 -101.22 -106.38
CA GLU A 438 -93.57 -100.54 -105.94
C GLU A 438 -93.19 -99.38 -104.69
N GLY A 439 -91.92 -98.81 -104.24
CA GLY A 439 -91.47 -97.66 -103.14
C GLY A 439 -89.92 -97.03 -102.65
N ASN A 440 -89.57 -95.96 -101.71
CA ASN A 440 -88.13 -95.29 -101.24
C ASN A 440 -87.70 -94.28 -99.90
N LYS A 441 -86.46 -93.51 -99.63
CA LYS A 441 -85.78 -92.81 -98.28
C LYS A 441 -84.47 -91.68 -98.06
N GLN A 442 -84.06 -90.91 -96.89
CA GLN A 442 -82.79 -89.90 -96.48
C GLN A 442 -82.35 -89.40 -94.88
N SER A 443 -81.48 -88.45 -94.14
CA SER A 443 -80.43 -87.18 -94.02
C SER A 443 -79.45 -86.71 -92.66
N SER A 444 -78.79 -85.45 -92.29
CA SER A 444 -77.69 -85.04 -91.10
C SER A 444 -77.35 -83.59 -90.18
N ARG A 445 -76.09 -83.07 -89.62
CA ARG A 445 -75.65 -82.14 -88.31
C ARG A 445 -74.26 -81.13 -87.94
N ARG A 446 -73.98 -80.21 -86.82
CA ARG A 446 -72.68 -79.27 -86.30
C ARG A 446 -72.45 -78.33 -84.86
N SER A 447 -71.27 -77.60 -84.33
CA SER A 447 -70.95 -76.69 -82.96
C SER A 447 -69.55 -75.79 -82.46
N SER A 448 -69.33 -74.78 -81.39
CA SER A 448 -68.03 -74.01 -80.66
C SER A 448 -68.08 -72.73 -79.48
N VAL A 449 -67.21 -71.85 -78.67
CA VAL A 449 -65.83 -71.51 -77.79
C VAL A 449 -65.49 -70.02 -76.93
N THR A 450 -64.59 -69.67 -75.81
CA THR A 450 -64.24 -68.28 -74.93
C THR A 450 -62.97 -67.87 -73.80
N PRO A 451 -62.60 -66.57 -73.17
CA PRO A 451 -61.41 -65.95 -72.17
C PRO A 451 -61.54 -64.74 -70.93
N ALA A 452 -60.73 -63.87 -70.04
CA ALA A 452 -59.37 -63.31 -69.26
C ALA A 452 -59.43 -62.07 -68.04
N GLN A 453 -58.62 -61.21 -67.13
CA GLN A 453 -57.26 -60.63 -66.36
C GLN A 453 -57.36 -59.58 -64.98
N ALA A 454 -56.59 -58.68 -64.08
CA ALA A 454 -55.27 -57.86 -63.48
C ALA A 454 -55.29 -56.93 -62.00
N ARG A 455 -54.49 -56.01 -61.14
CA ARG A 455 -53.10 -55.32 -60.55
C ARG A 455 -52.98 -54.19 -59.21
N PRO A 456 -51.82 -53.60 -58.48
CA PRO A 456 -51.58 -52.78 -57.05
C PRO A 456 -50.45 -51.55 -56.54
N ALA A 457 -50.24 -50.88 -55.23
CA ALA A 457 -49.21 -49.73 -54.59
C ALA A 457 -49.02 -49.27 -52.92
N LYS A 458 -48.34 -48.31 -52.00
CA LYS A 458 -47.35 -47.03 -51.58
C LYS A 458 -46.75 -46.62 -49.98
N ARG A 459 -45.99 -45.45 -49.46
CA ARG A 459 -45.31 -44.95 -48.01
C ARG A 459 -44.88 -43.33 -47.57
N ALA A 460 -44.21 -42.51 -46.53
CA ALA A 460 -43.36 -42.24 -45.13
C ALA A 460 -43.16 -40.66 -44.42
N ARG A 461 -42.45 -39.86 -43.38
CA ARG A 461 -41.38 -39.58 -42.14
C ARG A 461 -41.52 -38.23 -41.04
N ARG A 462 -40.82 -37.39 -40.04
CA ARG A 462 -39.50 -36.70 -39.26
C ARG A 462 -39.60 -36.06 -37.65
N VAL A 463 -38.94 -35.14 -36.70
CA VAL A 463 -37.84 -33.98 -36.25
C VAL A 463 -37.56 -33.40 -34.63
N LEU A 464 -36.56 -32.46 -34.06
CA LEU A 464 -36.30 -31.79 -32.55
C LEU A 464 -35.20 -30.54 -32.05
N GLN A 465 -34.94 -29.93 -30.73
CA GLN A 465 -34.05 -28.66 -30.15
C GLN A 465 -33.61 -28.20 -28.53
N LYS A 466 -32.68 -27.20 -28.01
CA LYS A 466 -32.27 -26.59 -26.50
C LYS A 466 -31.32 -25.21 -26.08
N ALA A 467 -31.00 -24.66 -24.76
CA ALA A 467 -30.16 -23.36 -24.19
C ALA A 467 -29.40 -23.12 -22.66
N SER A 468 -28.81 -21.91 -22.07
CA SER A 468 -27.80 -21.55 -20.81
C SER A 468 -27.66 -20.16 -19.79
N GLN A 469 -26.56 -19.77 -18.90
CA GLN A 469 -26.24 -18.68 -17.71
C GLN A 469 -24.73 -17.95 -17.54
N PHE A 470 -24.20 -17.21 -16.44
CA PHE A 470 -22.87 -16.43 -16.16
C PHE A 470 -22.02 -16.59 -14.79
N ASP A 471 -20.71 -16.11 -14.65
CA ASP A 471 -19.68 -16.29 -13.51
C ASP A 471 -18.64 -15.13 -13.12
N TYR A 472 -17.75 -15.30 -12.08
CA TYR A 472 -16.65 -14.38 -11.57
C TYR A 472 -15.39 -15.08 -10.92
N THR A 473 -14.21 -14.43 -10.83
CA THR A 473 -12.94 -14.95 -10.22
C THR A 473 -12.36 -14.09 -9.05
N ILE A 474 -11.76 -14.69 -8.01
CA ILE A 474 -11.35 -14.02 -6.74
C ILE A 474 -9.98 -14.48 -6.21
N LYS A 475 -9.18 -13.56 -5.63
CA LYS A 475 -7.94 -13.80 -4.87
C LYS A 475 -8.00 -13.14 -3.48
N SER A 476 -7.36 -13.72 -2.47
CA SER A 476 -7.29 -13.12 -1.12
C SER A 476 -6.00 -13.49 -0.39
N SER A 477 -5.43 -12.53 0.34
CA SER A 477 -4.20 -12.65 1.13
C SER A 477 -4.40 -12.05 2.52
N ALA A 478 -3.76 -12.63 3.54
CA ALA A 478 -3.76 -12.09 4.90
C ALA A 478 -2.38 -12.28 5.52
N LYS A 479 -1.82 -11.21 6.09
CA LYS A 479 -0.56 -11.20 6.83
C LYS A 479 -0.78 -11.31 8.35
N SER A 480 -2.03 -11.49 8.79
CA SER A 480 -2.42 -11.74 10.18
C SER A 480 -3.71 -12.58 10.26
N ASP A 481 -4.14 -12.85 11.49
CA ASP A 481 -5.42 -13.49 11.83
C ASP A 481 -6.68 -12.77 11.29
N VAL A 482 -6.62 -11.46 10.99
CA VAL A 482 -7.76 -10.71 10.42
C VAL A 482 -7.82 -10.87 8.89
N HIS A 483 -8.97 -11.29 8.38
CA HIS A 483 -9.21 -11.62 6.96
C HIS A 483 -10.41 -10.84 6.38
N ILE A 484 -10.39 -10.55 5.07
CA ILE A 484 -11.51 -9.94 4.33
C ILE A 484 -12.36 -11.07 3.70
N THR A 485 -13.47 -11.45 4.33
CA THR A 485 -14.26 -12.64 3.95
C THR A 485 -15.19 -12.40 2.77
N GLU A 486 -15.84 -11.25 2.71
CA GLU A 486 -16.77 -10.89 1.65
C GLU A 486 -16.63 -9.41 1.27
N VAL A 487 -16.70 -9.16 -0.03
CA VAL A 487 -17.04 -7.86 -0.62
C VAL A 487 -18.32 -8.14 -1.40
N ASN A 488 -19.42 -7.49 -1.02
CA ASN A 488 -20.73 -7.77 -1.60
C ASN A 488 -20.77 -7.27 -3.06
N VAL A 489 -21.22 -8.11 -4.00
CA VAL A 489 -21.23 -7.80 -5.44
C VAL A 489 -22.10 -6.59 -5.78
N ASP A 490 -23.10 -6.28 -4.94
CA ASP A 490 -23.99 -5.12 -5.08
C ASP A 490 -23.50 -3.88 -4.28
N GLY A 491 -22.24 -3.87 -3.79
CA GLY A 491 -21.62 -2.70 -3.14
C GLY A 491 -22.19 -2.32 -1.76
N ASN A 492 -22.99 -3.20 -1.14
CA ASN A 492 -23.69 -2.87 0.10
C ASN A 492 -22.81 -2.91 1.35
N TYR A 493 -21.86 -3.85 1.43
CA TYR A 493 -20.94 -3.98 2.56
C TYR A 493 -19.65 -4.72 2.23
N ILE A 494 -18.66 -4.54 3.10
CA ILE A 494 -17.44 -5.35 3.18
C ILE A 494 -17.38 -5.98 4.57
N GLU A 495 -16.99 -7.26 4.65
CA GLU A 495 -16.87 -8.00 5.92
C GLU A 495 -15.43 -8.38 6.26
N LEU A 496 -15.05 -8.10 7.51
CA LEU A 496 -13.81 -8.55 8.12
C LEU A 496 -14.11 -9.65 9.14
N SER A 497 -13.32 -10.72 9.17
CA SER A 497 -13.39 -11.78 10.19
C SER A 497 -12.05 -11.96 10.89
N ASN A 498 -12.03 -12.08 12.22
CA ASN A 498 -10.87 -12.58 12.94
C ASN A 498 -10.92 -14.11 12.98
N LYS A 499 -9.98 -14.76 12.30
CA LYS A 499 -9.83 -16.24 12.27
C LYS A 499 -8.79 -16.75 13.26
N GLY A 500 -8.18 -15.85 14.03
CA GLY A 500 -7.22 -16.15 15.08
C GLY A 500 -7.85 -16.67 16.37
N GLN A 501 -6.98 -17.02 17.31
CA GLN A 501 -7.34 -17.51 18.64
C GLN A 501 -7.36 -16.39 19.71
N GLY A 502 -7.02 -15.14 19.34
CA GLY A 502 -6.95 -14.00 20.25
C GLY A 502 -7.78 -12.80 19.80
N ASP A 503 -8.15 -11.95 20.75
CA ASP A 503 -8.86 -10.69 20.50
C ASP A 503 -7.89 -9.61 19.96
N ILE A 504 -8.28 -8.92 18.88
CA ILE A 504 -7.39 -8.00 18.15
C ILE A 504 -7.95 -6.58 18.17
N GLY A 505 -7.15 -5.63 18.66
CA GLY A 505 -7.48 -4.20 18.63
C GLY A 505 -7.32 -3.62 17.22
N ILE A 506 -8.40 -3.56 16.45
CA ILE A 506 -8.43 -2.95 15.10
C ILE A 506 -8.67 -1.43 15.12
N GLY A 507 -8.61 -0.81 16.30
CA GLY A 507 -8.86 0.62 16.48
C GLY A 507 -7.83 1.49 15.76
N GLY A 508 -8.31 2.44 14.96
CA GLY A 508 -7.46 3.35 14.18
C GLY A 508 -6.91 2.78 12.86
N TRP A 509 -7.17 1.50 12.56
CA TRP A 509 -6.87 0.89 11.26
C TRP A 509 -7.72 1.53 10.14
N VAL A 510 -7.31 1.38 8.89
CA VAL A 510 -8.00 1.91 7.71
C VAL A 510 -8.33 0.76 6.74
N LEU A 511 -9.59 0.65 6.35
CA LEU A 511 -10.06 -0.25 5.29
C LEU A 511 -10.23 0.57 4.01
N THR A 512 -9.33 0.35 3.04
CA THR A 512 -9.38 0.98 1.72
C THR A 512 -9.99 0.01 0.71
N HIS A 513 -10.86 0.53 -0.16
CA HIS A 513 -11.44 -0.19 -1.28
C HIS A 513 -11.29 0.65 -2.55
N SER A 514 -10.69 0.07 -3.58
CA SER A 514 -10.51 0.71 -4.89
C SER A 514 -11.06 -0.17 -6.02
N THR A 515 -11.69 0.47 -7.01
CA THR A 515 -12.27 -0.21 -8.18
C THR A 515 -11.72 0.40 -9.46
N GLN A 516 -11.33 -0.47 -10.39
CA GLN A 516 -10.93 -0.09 -11.73
C GLN A 516 -12.06 -0.45 -12.70
N GLU A 517 -12.71 0.58 -13.25
CA GLU A 517 -13.67 0.49 -14.34
C GLU A 517 -13.24 1.48 -15.44
N GLY A 518 -13.59 1.20 -16.70
CA GLY A 518 -12.90 1.72 -17.90
C GLY A 518 -13.00 3.23 -18.19
N ASP A 519 -13.53 4.04 -17.27
CA ASP A 519 -13.60 5.51 -17.39
C ASP A 519 -13.31 6.23 -16.06
N GLY A 520 -12.75 5.53 -15.05
CA GLY A 520 -12.28 6.17 -13.81
C GLY A 520 -11.94 5.20 -12.67
N ASP A 521 -10.78 5.40 -12.04
CA ASP A 521 -10.46 4.79 -10.75
C ASP A 521 -11.32 5.44 -9.64
N HIS A 522 -11.89 4.63 -8.76
CA HIS A 522 -12.64 5.10 -7.58
C HIS A 522 -12.09 4.45 -6.32
N GLU A 523 -11.77 5.25 -5.29
CA GLU A 523 -11.25 4.81 -3.99
C GLU A 523 -12.17 5.28 -2.85
N THR A 524 -12.30 4.49 -1.79
CA THR A 524 -13.04 4.85 -0.57
C THR A 524 -12.33 4.23 0.64
N SER A 525 -12.11 5.03 1.71
CA SER A 525 -11.29 4.62 2.86
C SER A 525 -12.03 4.82 4.19
N TYR A 526 -12.42 3.72 4.85
CA TYR A 526 -13.09 3.74 6.15
C TYR A 526 -12.10 3.56 7.32
N LYS A 527 -12.11 4.48 8.29
CA LYS A 527 -11.24 4.41 9.48
C LYS A 527 -11.99 3.92 10.72
N PHE A 528 -11.49 2.85 11.34
CA PHE A 528 -12.11 2.26 12.53
C PHE A 528 -11.92 3.11 13.79
N HIS A 529 -12.94 3.16 14.65
CA HIS A 529 -12.88 3.89 15.92
C HIS A 529 -11.81 3.31 16.85
N HIS A 530 -11.06 4.17 17.55
CA HIS A 530 -9.87 3.78 18.33
C HIS A 530 -10.13 2.79 19.49
N SER A 531 -11.39 2.55 19.84
CA SER A 531 -11.83 1.64 20.91
C SER A 531 -12.32 0.28 20.40
N LEU A 532 -12.22 0.00 19.09
CA LEU A 532 -12.78 -1.20 18.49
C LEU A 532 -11.84 -2.41 18.66
N VAL A 533 -12.34 -3.46 19.30
CA VAL A 533 -11.66 -4.75 19.48
C VAL A 533 -12.48 -5.84 18.81
N LEU A 534 -11.84 -6.58 17.89
CA LEU A 534 -12.43 -7.67 17.13
C LEU A 534 -12.08 -9.00 17.81
N LYS A 535 -13.08 -9.62 18.44
CA LYS A 535 -12.89 -10.86 19.20
C LYS A 535 -12.48 -12.04 18.33
N ALA A 536 -11.81 -13.02 18.92
CA ALA A 536 -11.51 -14.30 18.25
C ALA A 536 -12.80 -14.93 17.67
N GLY A 537 -12.78 -15.28 16.38
CA GLY A 537 -13.92 -15.86 15.67
C GLY A 537 -15.06 -14.89 15.30
N ALA A 538 -14.99 -13.61 15.68
CA ALA A 538 -16.02 -12.62 15.35
C ALA A 538 -15.80 -11.98 13.97
N SER A 539 -16.89 -11.50 13.36
CA SER A 539 -16.85 -10.65 12.16
C SER A 539 -17.48 -9.27 12.38
N VAL A 540 -17.11 -8.33 11.52
CA VAL A 540 -17.62 -6.96 11.50
C VAL A 540 -17.92 -6.59 10.04
N LYS A 541 -19.15 -6.12 9.79
CA LYS A 541 -19.59 -5.66 8.46
C LYS A 541 -19.59 -4.13 8.43
N VAL A 542 -18.86 -3.55 7.47
CA VAL A 542 -18.84 -2.11 7.19
C VAL A 542 -19.77 -1.85 5.99
N TRP A 543 -20.92 -1.25 6.28
CA TRP A 543 -21.99 -0.97 5.33
C TRP A 543 -21.86 0.41 4.69
N SER A 544 -22.24 0.53 3.41
CA SER A 544 -22.36 1.81 2.72
C SER A 544 -23.52 2.64 3.26
N ALA A 545 -23.42 3.97 3.18
CA ALA A 545 -24.42 4.89 3.72
C ALA A 545 -25.81 4.74 3.07
N ASN A 546 -25.86 4.22 1.84
CA ASN A 546 -27.08 4.00 1.05
C ASN A 546 -27.72 2.61 1.24
N ALA A 547 -27.07 1.67 1.95
CA ALA A 547 -27.60 0.30 2.13
C ALA A 547 -28.68 0.19 3.24
N GLY A 548 -29.01 1.28 3.94
CA GLY A 548 -30.09 1.31 4.93
C GLY A 548 -29.85 0.54 6.24
N ALA A 549 -28.62 0.04 6.46
CA ALA A 549 -28.26 -0.71 7.65
C ALA A 549 -28.26 0.15 8.93
N THR A 550 -28.61 -0.44 10.07
CA THR A 550 -28.54 0.22 11.38
C THR A 550 -27.14 0.09 11.97
N HIS A 551 -26.59 1.21 12.46
CA HIS A 551 -25.27 1.26 13.07
C HIS A 551 -25.28 0.72 14.51
N SER A 552 -24.62 -0.41 14.73
CA SER A 552 -24.49 -1.08 16.04
C SER A 552 -23.07 -1.63 16.21
N PRO A 553 -22.11 -0.80 16.67
CA PRO A 553 -20.77 -1.26 17.01
C PRO A 553 -20.80 -2.32 18.15
N PRO A 554 -19.94 -3.36 18.10
CA PRO A 554 -18.86 -3.54 17.14
C PRO A 554 -19.30 -4.13 15.79
N GLU A 555 -20.38 -4.93 15.75
CA GLU A 555 -20.71 -5.85 14.66
C GLU A 555 -21.16 -5.18 13.36
N THR A 556 -21.98 -4.11 13.43
CA THR A 556 -22.44 -3.36 12.25
C THR A 556 -21.96 -1.91 12.26
N LEU A 557 -21.01 -1.62 11.38
CA LEU A 557 -20.50 -0.27 11.14
C LEU A 557 -21.14 0.28 9.88
N VAL A 558 -21.44 1.58 9.86
CA VAL A 558 -22.07 2.25 8.71
C VAL A 558 -21.24 3.49 8.37
N MET A 559 -20.89 3.65 7.09
CA MET A 559 -20.13 4.79 6.59
C MET A 559 -20.98 6.07 6.59
N LYS A 560 -20.35 7.23 6.74
CA LYS A 560 -21.04 8.53 6.82
C LYS A 560 -20.98 9.27 5.49
N GLY A 561 -21.99 9.07 4.65
CA GLY A 561 -22.11 9.73 3.33
C GLY A 561 -21.32 9.07 2.21
N GLU A 562 -20.49 8.07 2.53
CA GLU A 562 -19.69 7.30 1.58
C GLU A 562 -20.36 5.96 1.22
N ARG A 563 -19.98 5.40 0.07
CA ARG A 563 -20.43 4.09 -0.42
C ARG A 563 -19.25 3.27 -0.93
N TRP A 564 -19.37 1.95 -0.91
CA TRP A 564 -18.47 1.12 -1.68
C TRP A 564 -18.82 1.23 -3.17
N PHE A 565 -17.80 1.27 -4.02
CA PHE A 565 -17.96 1.21 -5.47
C PHE A 565 -17.89 -0.25 -5.93
N ILE A 566 -18.20 -0.49 -7.20
CA ILE A 566 -18.21 -1.81 -7.84
C ILE A 566 -17.58 -1.61 -9.22
N GLY A 567 -16.79 -2.55 -9.70
CA GLY A 567 -16.18 -2.49 -11.04
C GLY A 567 -15.80 -3.86 -11.57
N ASP A 568 -15.31 -3.91 -12.81
CA ASP A 568 -14.84 -5.17 -13.43
C ASP A 568 -13.58 -5.72 -12.75
N THR A 569 -12.78 -4.87 -12.09
CA THR A 569 -11.75 -5.27 -11.11
C THR A 569 -11.90 -4.47 -9.81
N MET A 570 -11.90 -5.14 -8.67
CA MET A 570 -12.11 -4.56 -7.34
C MET A 570 -11.01 -5.04 -6.38
N ARG A 571 -10.39 -4.12 -5.65
CA ARG A 571 -9.30 -4.37 -4.69
C ARG A 571 -9.64 -3.78 -3.34
N THR A 572 -9.41 -4.53 -2.27
CA THR A 572 -9.68 -4.12 -0.89
C THR A 572 -8.46 -4.42 -0.03
N SER A 573 -7.96 -3.43 0.71
CA SER A 573 -6.82 -3.58 1.62
C SER A 573 -7.16 -3.05 3.01
N LEU A 574 -6.64 -3.72 4.03
CA LEU A 574 -6.78 -3.35 5.44
C LEU A 574 -5.41 -2.97 5.99
N ILE A 575 -5.24 -1.73 6.46
CA ILE A 575 -3.96 -1.14 6.82
C ILE A 575 -3.92 -0.81 8.32
N ASN A 576 -2.85 -1.24 9.00
CA ASN A 576 -2.61 -1.00 10.42
C ASN A 576 -2.20 0.46 10.69
N THR A 577 -2.26 0.88 11.95
CA THR A 577 -1.67 2.14 12.45
C THR A 577 -0.17 2.32 12.14
N GLN A 578 0.54 1.24 11.82
CA GLN A 578 1.95 1.21 11.43
C GLN A 578 2.17 1.33 9.90
N GLN A 579 1.11 1.53 9.12
CA GLN A 579 1.06 1.51 7.65
C GLN A 579 1.29 0.14 6.97
N ASP A 580 1.49 -0.94 7.74
CA ASP A 580 1.50 -2.30 7.21
C ASP A 580 0.11 -2.74 6.71
N GLU A 581 0.04 -3.30 5.50
CA GLU A 581 -1.16 -3.95 4.97
C GLU A 581 -1.33 -5.32 5.67
N VAL A 582 -2.41 -5.44 6.44
CA VAL A 582 -2.78 -6.59 7.27
C VAL A 582 -3.49 -7.67 6.46
N ALA A 583 -4.36 -7.26 5.53
CA ALA A 583 -5.11 -8.16 4.66
C ALA A 583 -5.44 -7.49 3.32
N GLU A 584 -5.59 -8.31 2.28
CA GLU A 584 -5.86 -7.88 0.91
C GLU A 584 -6.84 -8.84 0.23
N ARG A 585 -7.74 -8.31 -0.60
CA ARG A 585 -8.64 -9.09 -1.45
C ARG A 585 -8.78 -8.43 -2.81
N GLU A 586 -8.64 -9.21 -3.87
CA GLU A 586 -8.81 -8.78 -5.25
C GLU A 586 -9.89 -9.65 -5.91
N ALA A 587 -10.82 -9.04 -6.64
CA ALA A 587 -11.86 -9.74 -7.38
C ALA A 587 -11.89 -9.20 -8.82
N GLN A 588 -11.93 -10.12 -9.79
CA GLN A 588 -11.84 -9.81 -11.21
C GLN A 588 -12.94 -10.56 -11.97
N LYS A 589 -13.66 -9.84 -12.82
CA LYS A 589 -14.77 -10.36 -13.61
C LYS A 589 -14.26 -11.08 -14.85
N GLU A 590 -14.79 -12.26 -15.14
CA GLU A 590 -14.28 -13.13 -16.20
C GLU A 590 -15.32 -13.30 -17.31
N ARG A 591 -14.97 -12.89 -18.54
CA ARG A 591 -15.83 -13.12 -19.71
C ARG A 591 -15.55 -14.50 -20.30
N GLN A 592 -16.46 -15.45 -20.06
CA GLN A 592 -16.52 -16.67 -20.86
C GLN A 592 -16.90 -16.32 -22.31
N TYR A 593 -15.93 -16.39 -23.23
CA TYR A 593 -16.19 -16.40 -24.67
C TYR A 593 -16.28 -17.86 -25.15
N SER A 594 -17.49 -18.33 -25.45
CA SER A 594 -17.70 -19.64 -26.06
C SER A 594 -17.40 -19.59 -27.56
N THR A 595 -16.13 -19.71 -27.93
CA THR A 595 -15.73 -19.83 -29.34
C THR A 595 -16.08 -21.23 -29.87
N TYR A 596 -17.03 -21.29 -30.79
CA TYR A 596 -17.29 -22.47 -31.61
C TYR A 596 -16.75 -22.23 -33.02
N GLU A 597 -15.79 -23.03 -33.44
CA GLU A 597 -15.26 -23.02 -34.80
C GLU A 597 -16.22 -23.72 -35.76
N THR A 598 -16.46 -23.11 -36.91
CA THR A 598 -17.04 -23.77 -38.09
C THR A 598 -16.32 -23.27 -39.33
N GLU A 599 -15.68 -24.19 -40.06
CA GLU A 599 -15.01 -23.89 -41.32
C GLU A 599 -15.99 -23.37 -42.38
N SER A 600 -15.52 -22.45 -43.23
CA SER A 600 -16.22 -22.07 -44.47
C SER A 600 -15.19 -21.82 -45.57
N VAL A 601 -15.46 -22.35 -46.76
CA VAL A 601 -14.53 -22.38 -47.90
C VAL A 601 -14.81 -21.24 -48.88
N GLY A 602 -13.76 -20.68 -49.48
CA GLY A 602 -13.82 -19.75 -50.61
C GLY A 602 -13.57 -18.28 -50.25
N GLU A 603 -12.93 -17.46 -51.09
CA GLU A 603 -12.25 -17.75 -52.37
C GLU A 603 -11.16 -16.69 -52.66
N HIS A 604 -10.44 -16.79 -53.78
CA HIS A 604 -9.26 -15.99 -54.12
C HIS A 604 -9.48 -14.46 -54.20
N LEU A 605 -8.42 -13.71 -53.85
CA LEU A 605 -7.89 -12.68 -54.76
C LEU A 605 -6.37 -12.48 -54.56
N HIS A 606 -5.60 -12.42 -55.65
CA HIS A 606 -4.17 -12.03 -55.62
C HIS A 606 -4.01 -10.51 -55.56
N HIS A 607 -2.91 -10.01 -54.98
CA HIS A 607 -1.90 -9.22 -55.70
C HIS A 607 -0.54 -9.18 -54.99
N GLN A 608 0.50 -8.72 -55.70
CA GLN A 608 1.92 -8.79 -55.29
C GLN A 608 2.50 -7.43 -54.84
N THR A 609 3.59 -7.50 -54.06
CA THR A 609 4.75 -6.57 -53.98
C THR A 609 4.53 -5.07 -53.72
N GLY A 610 5.27 -4.51 -52.75
CA GLY A 610 5.42 -3.06 -52.61
C GLY A 610 6.17 -2.57 -51.37
N ASP A 611 7.48 -2.81 -51.28
CA ASP A 611 8.38 -2.02 -50.41
C ASP A 611 8.91 -0.81 -51.21
N PRO A 612 8.65 0.42 -50.72
CA PRO A 612 9.56 1.52 -50.93
C PRO A 612 9.92 2.24 -49.62
N ARG A 613 11.13 1.97 -49.14
CA ARG A 613 12.19 2.97 -48.82
C ARG A 613 11.76 4.28 -48.14
N ARG A 614 12.36 4.54 -46.96
CA ARG A 614 12.52 5.88 -46.38
C ARG A 614 13.09 6.89 -47.39
N PRO A 615 12.69 8.18 -47.26
CA PRO A 615 13.63 9.29 -47.26
C PRO A 615 13.68 10.00 -45.89
N GLU A 616 14.49 11.05 -45.78
CA GLU A 616 14.92 11.66 -44.52
C GLU A 616 14.26 13.02 -44.22
N GLY A 617 14.19 13.37 -42.93
CA GLY A 617 14.64 14.66 -42.37
C GLY A 617 14.06 15.99 -42.86
N CYS A 618 13.13 16.55 -42.07
CA CYS A 618 13.15 17.94 -41.55
C CYS A 618 12.18 18.00 -40.35
N LEU A 619 12.55 18.40 -39.12
CA LEU A 619 13.05 19.70 -38.62
C LEU A 619 11.95 20.75 -38.36
N ILE A 620 11.70 20.96 -37.05
CA ILE A 620 11.23 22.20 -36.39
C ILE A 620 9.80 22.66 -36.71
N MET A 621 8.89 22.42 -35.76
CA MET A 621 8.57 23.39 -34.70
C MET A 621 8.47 22.65 -33.36
#